data_AF-A0A7S2HJ92-F1
#
_entry.id   AF-A0A7S2HJ92-F1
#
_cell.length_a   1.000
_cell.length_b   1.000
_cell.length_c   1.000
_cell.angle_alpha   90.00
_cell.angle_beta   90.00
_cell.angle_gamma   90.00
#
_symmetry.space_group_name_H-M   'P 1'
#
loop_
_entity.id
_entity.type
_entity.pdbx_description
1 polymer ?
#
loop_
_entity_poly.entity_id
_entity_poly.type
_entity_poly.pdbx_seq_one_letter_code
_entity_poly.pdbx_strand_id
1 'polypeptide(L)'
;VESDDYDDDMVAELQLSGDDSVFYSAVLATFNMGVFGEFSTGGLTRSASEHVARILFYVYMVFLSIVALNAVIALLGDSFESVLESKIAFQNRDRAKLILENMVLMDEDEVKEIEEKTTWVFRLMPESLIAKEDVHWQGRIKAIGSLIKAGTAKVEESLAGNAKESTALVGDKLTHVTTALEESITERLRKVTEALEGKLGQMDRDLDESVKGGSALVEERLGELEGKISQLGMDLDGKLGGMKKSEEEEGQQHLSALEMKLDNLTKMVNKLVFSQEEEKASAEVAEAKPKRGKLGPRAISFRHPST
;
A
#
# COMPACT_ATOMS: atom_id res chain seq x y z
N VAL A 1 21.35 65.22 32.94
CA VAL A 1 20.01 65.20 32.32
C VAL A 1 20.21 65.18 30.81
N GLU A 2 20.55 64.05 30.17
CA GLU A 2 20.25 62.64 30.50
C GLU A 2 18.74 62.39 30.66
N SER A 3 18.16 61.32 30.11
CA SER A 3 18.76 60.14 29.47
C SER A 3 18.40 60.01 27.99
N ASP A 4 19.20 59.22 27.28
CA ASP A 4 18.87 58.70 25.95
C ASP A 4 17.75 57.64 26.07
N ASP A 5 16.66 57.80 25.31
CA ASP A 5 15.71 56.72 25.03
C ASP A 5 16.23 55.96 23.80
N TYR A 6 16.43 54.64 23.92
CA TYR A 6 17.19 53.83 22.98
C TYR A 6 16.42 53.49 21.70
N ASP A 7 17.12 53.49 20.57
CA ASP A 7 16.76 52.70 19.38
C ASP A 7 16.92 51.20 19.71
N ASP A 8 15.83 50.43 19.69
CA ASP A 8 15.86 48.99 19.39
C ASP A 8 14.47 48.49 18.93
N ASP A 9 14.34 47.18 18.69
CA ASP A 9 13.08 46.48 18.31
C ASP A 9 12.45 46.81 16.94
N MET A 10 13.17 47.47 16.00
CA MET A 10 12.78 47.49 14.59
C MET A 10 13.13 46.17 13.86
N VAL A 11 12.61 45.05 14.40
CA VAL A 11 12.72 43.71 13.79
C VAL A 11 12.07 43.77 12.40
N ALA A 12 12.86 43.50 11.36
CA ALA A 12 12.43 43.69 9.97
C ALA A 12 11.21 42.82 9.64
N GLU A 13 10.06 43.47 9.42
CA GLU A 13 8.79 42.83 9.07
C GLU A 13 8.84 42.25 7.64
N LEU A 14 9.43 41.06 7.52
CA LEU A 14 9.41 40.25 6.31
C LEU A 14 7.96 39.92 5.96
N GLN A 15 7.41 40.61 4.96
CA GLN A 15 6.06 40.42 4.42
C GLN A 15 5.90 39.10 3.65
N LEU A 16 6.11 37.98 4.35
CA LEU A 16 5.61 36.67 3.96
C LEU A 16 4.08 36.65 4.12
N SER A 17 3.42 35.93 3.22
CA SER A 17 1.98 36.05 2.99
C SER A 17 1.13 35.44 4.11
N GLY A 18 0.55 36.30 4.95
CA GLY A 18 -0.64 36.03 5.76
C GLY A 18 -0.44 35.05 6.92
N ASP A 19 -0.36 33.75 6.61
CA ASP A 19 -0.31 32.67 7.60
C ASP A 19 1.14 32.26 7.95
N ASP A 20 2.04 32.24 6.95
CA ASP A 20 3.43 31.83 7.16
C ASP A 20 4.16 32.74 8.17
N SER A 21 3.94 34.05 8.09
CA SER A 21 4.54 35.04 9.00
C SER A 21 4.09 34.85 10.45
N VAL A 22 2.84 34.45 10.68
CA VAL A 22 2.31 34.13 12.02
C VAL A 22 2.96 32.85 12.56
N PHE A 23 3.11 31.82 11.73
CA PHE A 23 3.80 30.58 12.12
C PHE A 23 5.28 30.83 12.43
N TYR A 24 6.02 31.51 11.54
CA TYR A 24 7.42 31.85 11.76
C TYR A 24 7.63 32.76 12.98
N SER A 25 6.74 33.72 13.22
CA SER A 25 6.75 34.56 14.42
C SER A 25 6.54 33.71 15.69
N ALA A 26 5.56 32.80 15.70
CA ALA A 26 5.31 31.91 16.84
C ALA A 26 6.48 30.94 17.11
N VAL A 27 7.09 30.38 16.07
CA VAL A 27 8.26 29.50 16.17
C VAL A 27 9.49 30.27 16.66
N LEU A 28 9.76 31.45 16.12
CA LEU A 28 10.91 32.28 16.52
C LEU A 28 10.75 32.82 17.94
N ALA A 29 9.54 33.25 18.33
CA ALA A 29 9.24 33.61 19.72
C ALA A 29 9.43 32.42 20.67
N THR A 30 8.95 31.23 20.31
CA THR A 30 9.17 30.01 21.12
C THR A 30 10.65 29.64 21.21
N PHE A 31 11.42 29.83 20.12
CA PHE A 31 12.86 29.60 20.08
C PHE A 31 13.62 30.58 20.98
N ASN A 32 13.39 31.90 20.86
CA ASN A 32 14.04 32.90 21.71
C ASN A 32 13.70 32.67 23.19
N MET A 33 12.42 32.42 23.48
CA MET A 33 11.92 32.17 24.83
C MET A 33 12.51 30.89 25.42
N GLY A 34 12.73 29.83 24.61
CA GLY A 34 13.28 28.54 25.04
C GLY A 34 14.81 28.43 25.05
N VAL A 35 15.52 29.14 24.18
CA VAL A 35 16.98 29.01 23.97
C VAL A 35 17.76 30.17 24.58
N PHE A 36 17.25 31.41 24.45
CA PHE A 36 17.87 32.60 25.05
C PHE A 36 17.26 32.97 26.41
N GLY A 37 16.12 32.38 26.79
CA GLY A 37 15.42 32.66 28.05
C GLY A 37 14.66 33.99 28.04
N GLU A 38 14.29 34.48 26.86
CA GLU A 38 13.65 35.78 26.68
C GLU A 38 12.14 35.71 26.96
N PHE A 39 11.74 35.91 28.22
CA PHE A 39 10.38 35.61 28.69
C PHE A 39 9.35 36.74 28.51
N SER A 40 9.02 37.09 27.26
CA SER A 40 7.90 38.00 26.98
C SER A 40 6.53 37.35 27.25
N THR A 41 6.04 37.49 28.49
CA THR A 41 4.71 36.97 28.89
C THR A 41 3.53 37.74 28.28
N GLY A 42 3.77 38.91 27.67
CA GLY A 42 2.75 39.77 27.07
C GLY A 42 2.00 39.15 25.88
N GLY A 43 2.55 38.11 25.24
CA GLY A 43 1.84 37.33 24.22
C GLY A 43 0.79 36.38 24.82
N LEU A 44 1.05 35.81 26.00
CA LEU A 44 0.21 34.77 26.62
C LEU A 44 -1.14 35.31 27.14
N THR A 45 -1.21 36.61 27.47
CA THR A 45 -2.43 37.28 27.94
C THR A 45 -3.48 37.48 26.83
N ARG A 46 -3.09 37.33 25.55
CA ARG A 46 -4.02 37.34 24.41
C ARG A 46 -4.64 35.96 24.12
N SER A 47 -4.26 34.91 24.87
CA SER A 47 -4.81 33.56 24.71
C SER A 47 -6.25 33.46 25.20
N ALA A 48 -7.05 32.62 24.54
CA ALA A 48 -8.42 32.30 24.95
C ALA A 48 -8.51 31.64 26.35
N SER A 49 -7.40 31.14 26.90
CA SER A 49 -7.29 30.79 28.31
C SER A 49 -5.89 31.08 28.84
N GLU A 50 -5.74 32.24 29.48
CA GLU A 50 -4.46 32.68 30.07
C GLU A 50 -3.92 31.64 31.08
N HIS A 51 -4.78 31.09 31.94
CA HIS A 51 -4.37 30.10 32.95
C HIS A 51 -3.81 28.82 32.31
N VAL A 52 -4.45 28.29 31.26
CA VAL A 52 -3.97 27.09 30.56
C VAL A 52 -2.67 27.39 29.82
N ALA A 53 -2.59 28.52 29.12
CA ALA A 53 -1.37 28.95 28.43
C ALA A 53 -0.19 29.12 29.41
N ARG A 54 -0.41 29.73 30.58
CA ARG A 54 0.61 29.92 31.61
C ARG A 54 1.06 28.60 32.26
N ILE A 55 0.14 27.65 32.47
CA ILE A 55 0.49 26.31 32.99
C ILE A 55 1.30 25.52 31.95
N LEU A 56 0.86 25.49 30.68
CA LEU A 56 1.60 24.84 29.60
C LEU A 56 3.00 25.44 29.42
N PHE A 57 3.14 26.76 29.54
CA PHE A 57 4.42 27.44 29.52
C PHE A 57 5.36 26.99 30.65
N TYR A 58 4.90 26.93 31.90
CA TYR A 58 5.72 26.41 33.01
C TYR A 58 6.13 24.95 32.81
N VAL A 59 5.21 24.11 32.32
CA VAL A 59 5.49 22.69 32.02
C VAL A 59 6.56 22.57 30.92
N TYR A 60 6.43 23.34 29.84
CA TYR A 60 7.42 23.41 28.76
C TYR A 60 8.80 23.83 29.28
N MET A 61 8.88 24.89 30.09
CA MET A 61 10.15 25.37 30.66
C MET A 61 10.82 24.35 31.58
N VAL A 62 10.06 23.64 32.41
CA VAL A 62 10.60 22.56 33.26
C VAL A 62 11.12 21.41 32.41
N PHE A 63 10.39 20.97 31.39
CA PHE A 63 10.86 19.90 30.50
C PHE A 63 12.09 20.31 29.69
N LEU A 64 12.11 21.51 29.11
CA LEU A 64 13.27 22.03 28.37
C LEU A 64 14.50 22.09 29.28
N SER A 65 14.36 22.60 30.52
CA SER A 65 15.44 22.65 31.50
C SER A 65 16.00 21.28 31.85
N ILE A 66 15.13 20.28 32.07
CA ILE A 66 15.55 18.90 32.37
C ILE A 66 16.28 18.26 31.18
N VAL A 67 15.73 18.41 29.96
CA VAL A 67 16.34 17.85 28.74
C VAL A 67 17.68 18.52 28.43
N ALA A 68 17.76 19.85 28.51
CA ALA A 68 19.00 20.59 28.28
C ALA A 68 20.08 20.24 29.32
N LEU A 69 19.72 20.17 30.61
CA LEU A 69 20.66 19.77 31.66
C LEU A 69 21.21 18.36 31.45
N ASN A 70 20.34 17.40 31.13
CA ASN A 70 20.76 16.02 30.84
C ASN A 70 21.67 15.93 29.60
N ALA A 71 21.36 16.69 28.54
CA ALA A 71 22.18 16.74 27.33
C ALA A 71 23.57 17.37 27.59
N VAL A 72 23.62 18.47 28.36
CA VAL A 72 24.88 19.12 28.76
C VAL A 72 25.72 18.21 29.66
N ILE A 73 25.11 17.49 30.62
CA ILE A 73 25.84 16.52 31.46
C ILE A 73 26.42 15.39 30.62
N ALA A 74 25.67 14.84 29.68
CA ALA A 74 26.16 13.77 28.79
C ALA A 74 27.32 14.25 27.91
N LEU A 75 27.18 15.42 27.27
CA LEU A 75 28.20 16.00 26.38
C LEU A 75 29.48 16.40 27.15
N LEU A 76 29.34 16.95 28.36
CA LEU A 76 30.48 17.26 29.23
C LEU A 76 31.17 15.99 29.74
N GLY A 77 30.43 14.92 30.03
CA GLY A 77 31.00 13.64 30.46
C GLY A 77 31.92 13.03 29.40
N ASP A 78 31.40 12.83 28.19
CA ASP A 78 32.14 12.29 27.04
C ASP A 78 33.35 13.17 26.67
N SER A 79 33.15 14.48 26.60
CA SER A 79 34.23 15.45 26.37
C SER A 79 35.32 15.40 27.45
N PHE A 80 34.94 15.26 28.72
CA PHE A 80 35.88 15.22 29.85
C PHE A 80 36.68 13.91 29.88
N GLU A 81 36.05 12.77 29.61
CA GLU A 81 36.74 11.48 29.57
C GLU A 81 37.76 11.42 28.41
N SER A 82 37.36 11.85 27.21
CA SER A 82 38.25 11.95 26.04
C SER A 82 39.44 12.90 26.28
N VAL A 83 39.19 14.06 26.89
CA VAL A 83 40.24 15.02 27.27
C VAL A 83 41.14 14.46 28.37
N LEU A 84 40.60 13.69 29.33
CA LEU A 84 41.36 13.12 30.45
C LEU A 84 42.28 11.97 30.02
N GLU A 85 41.82 11.09 29.12
CA GLU A 85 42.68 10.07 28.48
C GLU A 85 43.80 10.76 27.67
N SER A 86 43.42 11.74 26.84
CA SER A 86 44.37 12.47 25.99
C SER A 86 45.34 13.36 26.77
N LYS A 87 45.02 13.76 28.02
CA LYS A 87 45.76 14.74 28.83
C LYS A 87 47.24 14.40 28.99
N ILE A 88 47.58 13.13 29.18
CA ILE A 88 48.97 12.69 29.36
C ILE A 88 49.74 12.80 28.04
N ALA A 89 49.10 12.47 26.91
CA ALA A 89 49.69 12.60 25.58
C ALA A 89 49.91 14.08 25.21
N PHE A 90 48.92 14.95 25.44
CA PHE A 90 49.06 16.40 25.25
C PHE A 90 50.15 16.98 26.17
N GLN A 91 50.13 16.71 27.48
CA GLN A 91 51.15 17.23 28.39
C GLN A 91 52.57 16.79 28.03
N ASN A 92 52.76 15.55 27.55
CA ASN A 92 54.07 15.09 27.10
C ASN A 92 54.46 15.67 25.73
N ARG A 93 53.51 15.90 24.81
CA ARG A 93 53.73 16.62 23.56
C ARG A 93 54.14 18.07 23.82
N ASP A 94 53.47 18.77 24.74
CA ASP A 94 53.75 20.16 25.06
C ASP A 94 55.10 20.32 25.78
N ARG A 95 55.47 19.37 26.65
CA ARG A 95 56.83 19.25 27.21
C ARG A 95 57.88 19.03 26.14
N ALA A 96 57.67 18.08 25.22
CA ALA A 96 58.62 17.82 24.13
C ALA A 96 58.75 19.02 23.19
N LYS A 97 57.65 19.72 22.91
CA LYS A 97 57.63 20.97 22.16
C LYS A 97 58.42 22.07 22.86
N LEU A 98 58.24 22.26 24.17
CA LEU A 98 58.97 23.26 24.95
C LEU A 98 60.48 22.93 25.06
N ILE A 99 60.85 21.65 25.16
CA ILE A 99 62.26 21.21 25.08
C ILE A 99 62.84 21.54 23.70
N LEU A 100 62.14 21.22 22.62
CA LEU A 100 62.60 21.53 21.25
C LEU A 100 62.72 23.04 21.01
N GLU A 101 61.74 23.83 21.46
CA GLU A 101 61.76 25.31 21.38
C GLU A 101 62.90 25.91 22.22
N ASN A 102 63.34 25.23 23.28
CA ASN A 102 64.50 25.65 24.06
C ASN A 102 65.84 25.25 23.41
N MET A 103 65.94 24.04 22.83
CA MET A 103 67.12 23.59 22.08
C MET A 103 67.39 24.43 20.82
N VAL A 104 66.34 24.94 20.15
CA VAL A 104 66.46 25.85 18.99
C VAL A 104 66.98 27.25 19.38
N LEU A 105 67.10 27.56 20.68
CA LEU A 105 67.65 28.81 21.22
C LEU A 105 69.05 28.66 21.84
N MET A 106 69.66 27.48 21.73
CA MET A 106 71.01 27.16 22.23
C MET A 106 72.04 27.16 21.08
N ASP A 107 73.31 27.37 21.41
CA ASP A 107 74.40 27.24 20.44
C ASP A 107 74.69 25.75 20.11
N GLU A 108 75.19 25.46 18.90
CA GLU A 108 75.36 24.08 18.40
C GLU A 108 76.24 23.19 19.31
N ASP A 109 77.26 23.78 19.95
CA ASP A 109 78.12 23.08 20.91
C ASP A 109 77.38 22.70 22.21
N GLU A 110 76.45 23.53 22.70
CA GLU A 110 75.63 23.23 23.89
C GLU A 110 74.62 22.12 23.60
N VAL A 111 73.94 22.21 22.44
CA VAL A 111 73.00 21.18 21.97
C VAL A 111 73.70 19.83 21.88
N LYS A 112 74.89 19.79 21.28
CA LYS A 112 75.69 18.57 21.14
C LYS A 112 76.15 18.01 22.48
N GLU A 113 76.57 18.85 23.42
CA GLU A 113 76.94 18.39 24.77
C GLU A 113 75.72 17.76 25.50
N ILE A 114 74.52 18.31 25.30
CA ILE A 114 73.26 17.75 25.81
C ILE A 114 72.94 16.42 25.12
N GLU A 115 73.07 16.29 23.80
CA GLU A 115 72.84 15.03 23.08
C GLU A 115 73.82 13.93 23.54
N GLU A 116 75.11 14.22 23.66
CA GLU A 116 76.11 13.27 24.16
C GLU A 116 75.79 12.81 25.60
N LYS A 117 75.31 13.71 26.47
CA LYS A 117 74.87 13.39 27.84
C LYS A 117 73.54 12.63 27.91
N THR A 118 72.63 12.83 26.96
CA THR A 118 71.26 12.28 27.00
C THR A 118 71.02 11.08 26.09
N THR A 119 72.02 10.69 25.28
CA THR A 119 72.00 9.51 24.38
C THR A 119 71.52 8.21 25.08
N TRP A 120 71.77 8.05 26.39
CA TRP A 120 71.45 6.84 27.14
C TRP A 120 70.42 7.09 28.26
N VAL A 121 69.16 6.75 28.01
CA VAL A 121 68.08 6.84 29.02
C VAL A 121 68.03 5.56 29.87
N PHE A 122 68.62 5.61 31.07
CA PHE A 122 68.61 4.50 32.01
C PHE A 122 67.26 4.36 32.73
N ARG A 123 66.42 3.44 32.23
CA ARG A 123 65.14 3.08 32.87
C ARG A 123 65.32 1.98 33.92
N LEU A 124 65.32 2.35 35.20
CA LEU A 124 65.26 1.37 36.28
C LEU A 124 63.92 0.63 36.23
N MET A 125 63.97 -0.70 36.11
CA MET A 125 62.82 -1.59 36.30
C MET A 125 63.21 -2.78 37.19
N PRO A 126 62.23 -3.36 37.92
CA PRO A 126 62.43 -4.62 38.62
C PRO A 126 62.96 -5.71 37.68
N GLU A 127 63.89 -6.54 38.16
CA GLU A 127 64.47 -7.65 37.40
C GLU A 127 63.40 -8.64 36.90
N SER A 128 62.33 -8.80 37.68
CA SER A 128 61.11 -9.56 37.35
C SER A 128 60.27 -8.98 36.21
N LEU A 129 60.58 -7.77 35.74
CA LEU A 129 60.07 -7.14 34.52
C LEU A 129 61.09 -7.19 33.37
N ILE A 130 62.40 -7.15 33.64
CA ILE A 130 63.46 -7.19 32.61
C ILE A 130 63.46 -8.54 31.89
N ALA A 131 63.59 -9.66 32.63
CA ALA A 131 63.47 -11.00 32.05
C ALA A 131 62.06 -11.30 31.50
N LYS A 132 61.09 -10.43 31.82
CA LYS A 132 59.77 -10.46 31.18
C LYS A 132 59.69 -9.61 29.92
N GLU A 133 60.46 -8.55 29.66
CA GLU A 133 60.03 -7.58 28.62
C GLU A 133 59.97 -8.21 27.21
N ASP A 134 60.91 -9.09 26.84
CA ASP A 134 60.79 -9.95 25.65
C ASP A 134 59.67 -11.01 25.78
N VAL A 135 59.59 -11.69 26.93
CA VAL A 135 58.59 -12.74 27.23
C VAL A 135 57.16 -12.18 27.43
N HIS A 136 57.03 -10.85 27.50
CA HIS A 136 55.82 -10.06 27.72
C HIS A 136 55.50 -9.21 26.50
N TRP A 137 56.46 -8.94 25.61
CA TRP A 137 56.18 -8.59 24.22
C TRP A 137 55.70 -9.84 23.47
N GLN A 138 56.46 -10.94 23.49
CA GLN A 138 55.97 -12.25 23.04
C GLN A 138 54.74 -12.71 23.82
N GLY A 139 54.69 -12.42 25.13
CA GLY A 139 53.54 -12.73 25.98
C GLY A 139 52.30 -11.93 25.61
N ARG A 140 52.43 -10.64 25.28
CA ARG A 140 51.35 -9.80 24.74
C ARG A 140 50.98 -10.23 23.33
N ILE A 141 51.91 -10.52 22.43
CA ILE A 141 51.62 -11.06 21.10
C ILE A 141 50.91 -12.42 21.20
N LYS A 142 51.28 -13.28 22.15
CA LYS A 142 50.65 -14.60 22.38
C LYS A 142 49.30 -14.47 23.08
N ALA A 143 49.13 -13.49 23.97
CA ALA A 143 47.86 -13.13 24.59
C ALA A 143 46.90 -12.53 23.56
N ILE A 144 47.34 -11.54 22.78
CA ILE A 144 46.65 -10.96 21.62
C ILE A 144 46.32 -12.06 20.62
N GLY A 145 47.25 -12.96 20.30
CA GLY A 145 47.01 -14.12 19.44
C GLY A 145 45.98 -15.11 20.02
N SER A 146 45.90 -15.26 21.35
CA SER A 146 44.87 -16.06 22.02
C SER A 146 43.52 -15.34 22.09
N LEU A 147 43.50 -14.01 22.23
CA LEU A 147 42.30 -13.17 22.21
C LEU A 147 41.74 -13.03 20.79
N ILE A 148 42.60 -12.96 19.77
CA ILE A 148 42.23 -13.06 18.36
C ILE A 148 41.69 -14.45 18.10
N LYS A 149 42.33 -15.54 18.54
CA LYS A 149 41.80 -16.90 18.35
C LYS A 149 40.48 -17.15 19.09
N ALA A 150 40.33 -16.67 20.32
CA ALA A 150 39.07 -16.73 21.05
C ALA A 150 38.00 -15.82 20.44
N GLY A 151 38.41 -14.66 19.92
CA GLY A 151 37.56 -13.73 19.17
C GLY A 151 37.07 -14.33 17.85
N THR A 152 37.95 -14.93 17.05
CA THR A 152 37.57 -15.62 15.81
C THR A 152 36.73 -16.86 16.11
N ALA A 153 37.05 -17.63 17.14
CA ALA A 153 36.22 -18.78 17.55
C ALA A 153 34.82 -18.32 18.02
N LYS A 154 34.72 -17.24 18.79
CA LYS A 154 33.43 -16.65 19.21
C LYS A 154 32.68 -16.01 18.04
N VAL A 155 33.38 -15.41 17.08
CA VAL A 155 32.78 -14.87 15.84
C VAL A 155 32.31 -16.01 14.95
N GLU A 156 33.05 -17.12 14.84
CA GLU A 156 32.69 -18.32 14.10
C GLU A 156 31.52 -19.06 14.75
N GLU A 157 31.50 -19.16 16.08
CA GLU A 157 30.34 -19.65 16.87
C GLU A 157 29.11 -18.75 16.69
N SER A 158 29.28 -17.42 16.71
CA SER A 158 28.21 -16.46 16.47
C SER A 158 27.72 -16.51 15.02
N LEU A 159 28.61 -16.68 14.03
CA LEU A 159 28.24 -16.88 12.63
C LEU A 159 27.51 -18.21 12.44
N ALA A 160 27.97 -19.28 13.08
CA ALA A 160 27.31 -20.59 13.02
C ALA A 160 25.94 -20.58 13.72
N GLY A 161 25.81 -19.84 14.82
CA GLY A 161 24.53 -19.57 15.49
C GLY A 161 23.59 -18.78 14.59
N ASN A 162 24.00 -17.59 14.17
CA ASN A 162 23.22 -16.71 13.29
C ASN A 162 22.89 -17.37 11.95
N ALA A 163 23.76 -18.22 11.39
CA ALA A 163 23.49 -18.98 10.18
C ALA A 163 22.46 -20.10 10.41
N LYS A 164 22.50 -20.80 11.55
CA LYS A 164 21.46 -21.77 11.94
C LYS A 164 20.11 -21.09 12.17
N GLU A 165 20.09 -19.98 12.89
CA GLU A 165 18.87 -19.18 13.13
C GLU A 165 18.31 -18.61 11.83
N SER A 166 19.17 -18.03 10.98
CA SER A 166 18.77 -17.51 9.66
C SER A 166 18.26 -18.62 8.73
N THR A 167 18.90 -19.80 8.70
CA THR A 167 18.42 -20.93 7.88
C THR A 167 17.13 -21.54 8.42
N ALA A 168 16.92 -21.58 9.75
CA ALA A 168 15.63 -21.95 10.35
C ALA A 168 14.53 -20.94 9.99
N LEU A 169 14.78 -19.63 10.18
CA LEU A 169 13.84 -18.56 9.87
C LEU A 169 13.50 -18.48 8.37
N VAL A 170 14.48 -18.75 7.49
CA VAL A 170 14.26 -18.88 6.04
C VAL A 170 13.48 -20.15 5.72
N GLY A 171 13.73 -21.25 6.43
CA GLY A 171 12.93 -22.47 6.36
C GLY A 171 11.45 -22.24 6.70
N ASP A 172 11.16 -21.62 7.84
CA ASP A 172 9.80 -21.32 8.30
C ASP A 172 9.09 -20.31 7.39
N LYS A 173 9.82 -19.32 6.86
CA LYS A 173 9.27 -18.42 5.82
C LYS A 173 8.99 -19.16 4.53
N LEU A 174 9.84 -20.10 4.12
CA LEU A 174 9.65 -20.88 2.90
C LEU A 174 8.49 -21.87 3.03
N THR A 175 8.31 -22.53 4.18
CA THR A 175 7.14 -23.40 4.42
C THR A 175 5.85 -22.60 4.43
N HIS A 176 5.80 -21.45 5.13
CA HIS A 176 4.62 -20.58 5.13
C HIS A 176 4.31 -19.98 3.74
N VAL A 177 5.33 -19.62 2.95
CA VAL A 177 5.12 -19.20 1.55
C VAL A 177 4.62 -20.37 0.70
N THR A 178 5.09 -21.59 0.96
CA THR A 178 4.64 -22.79 0.23
C THR A 178 3.18 -23.11 0.53
N THR A 179 2.76 -23.16 1.80
CA THR A 179 1.36 -23.43 2.17
C THR A 179 0.42 -22.32 1.70
N ALA A 180 0.77 -21.05 1.88
CA ALA A 180 -0.04 -19.93 1.38
C ALA A 180 -0.16 -19.94 -0.17
N LEU A 181 0.88 -20.41 -0.87
CA LEU A 181 0.83 -20.60 -2.32
C LEU A 181 -0.04 -21.81 -2.70
N GLU A 182 0.00 -22.92 -1.97
CA GLU A 182 -0.85 -24.11 -2.19
C GLU A 182 -2.34 -23.81 -1.93
N GLU A 183 -2.64 -23.02 -0.88
CA GLU A 183 -3.97 -22.49 -0.59
C GLU A 183 -4.45 -21.57 -1.72
N SER A 184 -3.63 -20.60 -2.15
CA SER A 184 -3.98 -19.71 -3.28
C SER A 184 -4.16 -20.46 -4.61
N ILE A 185 -3.33 -21.49 -4.87
CA ILE A 185 -3.47 -22.40 -6.01
C ILE A 185 -4.69 -23.32 -5.88
N THR A 186 -5.30 -23.41 -4.69
CA THR A 186 -6.54 -24.15 -4.46
C THR A 186 -7.80 -23.28 -4.57
N GLU A 187 -7.75 -22.02 -4.11
CA GLU A 187 -8.87 -21.06 -4.16
C GLU A 187 -8.98 -20.25 -5.47
N ARG A 188 -7.99 -20.28 -6.36
CA ARG A 188 -7.99 -19.38 -7.54
C ARG A 188 -8.96 -19.73 -8.66
N LEU A 189 -9.48 -20.94 -8.70
CA LEU A 189 -10.19 -21.42 -9.89
C LEU A 189 -11.70 -21.56 -9.60
N ARG A 190 -12.47 -21.99 -10.61
CA ARG A 190 -13.96 -22.12 -10.79
C ARG A 190 -14.74 -20.85 -10.50
N LYS A 191 -13.99 -19.86 -10.04
CA LYS A 191 -13.67 -18.73 -10.91
C LYS A 191 -13.40 -19.09 -12.40
N VAL A 192 -12.68 -20.18 -12.77
CA VAL A 192 -12.76 -20.92 -14.08
C VAL A 192 -13.88 -22.00 -14.14
N THR A 193 -13.65 -23.32 -14.28
CA THR A 193 -14.53 -24.56 -14.27
C THR A 193 -16.03 -24.68 -13.71
N GLU A 194 -16.73 -23.65 -13.16
CA GLU A 194 -18.09 -23.46 -12.47
C GLU A 194 -18.53 -22.00 -12.62
N ALA A 195 -17.62 -21.10 -12.93
CA ALA A 195 -17.84 -20.27 -14.10
C ALA A 195 -17.75 -21.11 -15.40
N LEU A 196 -17.15 -22.32 -15.47
CA LEU A 196 -17.48 -23.39 -16.44
C LEU A 196 -18.71 -24.22 -16.08
N GLU A 197 -18.91 -24.96 -14.97
CA GLU A 197 -20.23 -25.56 -14.59
C GLU A 197 -21.37 -24.52 -14.59
N GLY A 198 -21.16 -23.27 -14.21
CA GLY A 198 -22.13 -22.18 -14.33
C GLY A 198 -22.30 -21.67 -15.76
N LYS A 199 -21.24 -21.62 -16.58
CA LYS A 199 -21.38 -21.42 -18.05
C LYS A 199 -21.93 -22.65 -18.76
N LEU A 200 -21.76 -23.85 -18.23
CA LEU A 200 -22.22 -25.12 -18.76
C LEU A 200 -23.71 -25.18 -18.47
N GLY A 201 -24.12 -25.04 -17.21
CA GLY A 201 -25.50 -24.88 -16.80
C GLY A 201 -26.16 -23.57 -17.25
N GLN A 202 -25.43 -22.60 -17.83
CA GLN A 202 -26.01 -21.53 -18.64
C GLN A 202 -26.19 -21.99 -20.08
N MET A 203 -25.14 -22.48 -20.73
CA MET A 203 -25.17 -23.01 -22.11
C MET A 203 -26.19 -24.14 -22.30
N ASP A 204 -26.42 -24.99 -21.29
CA ASP A 204 -27.44 -26.04 -21.26
C ASP A 204 -28.85 -25.43 -21.21
N ARG A 205 -29.04 -24.29 -20.51
CA ARG A 205 -30.30 -23.53 -20.51
C ARG A 205 -30.50 -22.78 -21.82
N ASP A 206 -29.48 -22.07 -22.30
CA ASP A 206 -29.50 -21.38 -23.59
C ASP A 206 -29.82 -22.36 -24.74
N LEU A 207 -29.32 -23.60 -24.65
CA LEU A 207 -29.59 -24.68 -25.60
C LEU A 207 -30.99 -25.28 -25.44
N ASP A 208 -31.48 -25.50 -24.22
CA ASP A 208 -32.85 -25.94 -23.95
C ASP A 208 -33.90 -24.89 -24.37
N GLU A 209 -33.64 -23.60 -24.13
CA GLU A 209 -34.46 -22.48 -24.62
C GLU A 209 -34.45 -22.39 -26.16
N SER A 210 -33.28 -22.56 -26.79
CA SER A 210 -33.15 -22.61 -28.26
C SER A 210 -33.88 -23.81 -28.87
N VAL A 211 -33.80 -24.99 -28.24
CA VAL A 211 -34.54 -26.19 -28.65
C VAL A 211 -36.04 -26.02 -28.47
N LYS A 212 -36.49 -25.42 -27.35
CA LYS A 212 -37.91 -25.10 -27.11
C LYS A 212 -38.45 -24.07 -28.10
N GLY A 213 -37.70 -23.01 -28.38
CA GLY A 213 -38.04 -22.02 -29.40
C GLY A 213 -38.12 -22.62 -30.80
N GLY A 214 -37.19 -23.51 -31.14
CA GLY A 214 -37.23 -24.30 -32.38
C GLY A 214 -38.44 -25.23 -32.45
N SER A 215 -38.78 -25.92 -31.36
CA SER A 215 -39.96 -26.79 -31.28
C SER A 215 -41.26 -26.00 -31.42
N ALA A 216 -41.38 -24.87 -30.71
CA ALA A 216 -42.55 -23.99 -30.79
C ALA A 216 -42.73 -23.38 -32.20
N LEU A 217 -41.63 -23.01 -32.87
CA LEU A 217 -41.67 -22.56 -34.28
C LEU A 217 -42.11 -23.68 -35.23
N VAL A 218 -41.71 -24.93 -34.96
CA VAL A 218 -42.16 -26.10 -35.74
C VAL A 218 -43.65 -26.39 -35.47
N GLU A 219 -44.11 -26.31 -34.23
CA GLU A 219 -45.53 -26.45 -33.86
C GLU A 219 -46.39 -25.31 -34.45
N GLU A 220 -45.92 -24.06 -34.43
CA GLU A 220 -46.57 -22.93 -35.10
C GLU A 220 -46.67 -23.16 -36.61
N ARG A 221 -45.59 -23.63 -37.26
CA ARG A 221 -45.60 -23.92 -38.70
C ARG A 221 -46.47 -25.12 -39.06
N LEU A 222 -46.57 -26.13 -38.19
CA LEU A 222 -47.51 -27.23 -38.35
C LEU A 222 -48.96 -26.74 -38.18
N GLY A 223 -49.26 -25.94 -37.16
CA GLY A 223 -50.58 -25.33 -36.95
C GLY A 223 -50.99 -24.37 -38.07
N GLU A 224 -50.06 -23.59 -38.63
CA GLU A 224 -50.28 -22.81 -39.85
C GLU A 224 -50.65 -23.71 -41.04
N LEU A 225 -49.98 -24.86 -41.20
CA LEU A 225 -50.20 -25.78 -42.32
C LEU A 225 -51.53 -26.54 -42.14
N GLU A 226 -51.85 -27.00 -40.94
CA GLU A 226 -53.15 -27.59 -40.59
C GLU A 226 -54.28 -26.57 -40.76
N GLY A 227 -54.06 -25.31 -40.36
CA GLY A 227 -54.98 -24.20 -40.60
C GLY A 227 -55.19 -23.92 -42.09
N LYS A 228 -54.12 -23.91 -42.89
CA LYS A 228 -54.20 -23.76 -44.36
C LYS A 228 -54.89 -24.96 -45.03
N ILE A 229 -54.66 -26.18 -44.56
CA ILE A 229 -55.35 -27.40 -45.02
C ILE A 229 -56.84 -27.33 -44.65
N SER A 230 -57.17 -26.87 -43.43
CA SER A 230 -58.54 -26.68 -42.97
C SER A 230 -59.26 -25.58 -43.74
N GLN A 231 -58.60 -24.46 -44.03
CA GLN A 231 -59.13 -23.39 -44.87
C GLN A 231 -59.35 -23.88 -46.31
N LEU A 232 -58.41 -24.64 -46.89
CA LEU A 232 -58.61 -25.27 -48.20
C LEU A 232 -59.78 -26.27 -48.18
N GLY A 233 -59.97 -27.00 -47.08
CA GLY A 233 -61.14 -27.83 -46.84
C GLY A 233 -62.44 -27.02 -46.80
N MET A 234 -62.47 -25.93 -46.04
CA MET A 234 -63.62 -25.01 -45.95
C MET A 234 -63.88 -24.24 -47.25
N ASP A 235 -62.86 -23.93 -48.04
CA ASP A 235 -63.00 -23.30 -49.36
C ASP A 235 -63.53 -24.31 -50.40
N LEU A 236 -63.17 -25.59 -50.26
CA LEU A 236 -63.72 -26.69 -51.07
C LEU A 236 -65.17 -26.99 -50.68
N ASP A 237 -65.48 -27.15 -49.39
CA ASP A 237 -66.84 -27.33 -48.87
C ASP A 237 -67.70 -26.07 -49.08
N GLY A 238 -67.10 -24.87 -49.06
CA GLY A 238 -67.75 -23.61 -49.39
C GLY A 238 -68.03 -23.46 -50.89
N LYS A 239 -67.19 -24.03 -51.76
CA LYS A 239 -67.48 -24.15 -53.20
C LYS A 239 -68.50 -25.24 -53.50
N LEU A 240 -68.44 -26.39 -52.84
CA LEU A 240 -69.42 -27.48 -52.95
C LEU A 240 -70.79 -27.06 -52.41
N GLY A 241 -70.80 -26.45 -51.22
CA GLY A 241 -71.96 -25.84 -50.59
C GLY A 241 -72.47 -24.61 -51.34
N GLY A 242 -71.59 -23.83 -51.96
CA GLY A 242 -71.94 -22.71 -52.84
C GLY A 242 -72.51 -23.16 -54.19
N MET A 243 -72.03 -24.27 -54.76
CA MET A 243 -72.66 -24.92 -55.92
C MET A 243 -74.05 -25.44 -55.54
N LYS A 244 -74.18 -26.15 -54.41
CA LYS A 244 -75.49 -26.59 -53.88
C LYS A 244 -76.42 -25.43 -53.51
N LYS A 245 -75.91 -24.31 -53.00
CA LYS A 245 -76.70 -23.09 -52.75
C LYS A 245 -77.01 -22.31 -54.02
N SER A 246 -76.23 -22.47 -55.09
CA SER A 246 -76.68 -22.00 -56.41
C SER A 246 -77.89 -22.83 -56.86
N GLU A 247 -77.80 -24.16 -56.77
CA GLU A 247 -78.93 -25.07 -57.05
C GLU A 247 -80.15 -24.83 -56.12
N GLU A 248 -79.93 -24.46 -54.85
CA GLU A 248 -80.98 -24.28 -53.85
C GLU A 248 -81.54 -22.85 -53.75
N GLU A 249 -80.75 -21.79 -53.96
CA GLU A 249 -81.22 -20.40 -53.92
C GLU A 249 -81.83 -19.95 -55.27
N GLU A 250 -81.40 -20.51 -56.40
CA GLU A 250 -82.26 -20.52 -57.61
C GLU A 250 -83.63 -21.15 -57.28
N GLY A 251 -83.64 -22.18 -56.44
CA GLY A 251 -84.84 -22.81 -55.87
C GLY A 251 -85.52 -22.07 -54.71
N GLN A 252 -85.00 -20.93 -54.21
CA GLN A 252 -85.50 -20.27 -52.99
C GLN A 252 -85.71 -18.75 -53.10
N GLN A 253 -85.18 -18.09 -54.14
CA GLN A 253 -85.74 -16.81 -54.62
C GLN A 253 -87.25 -16.95 -54.95
N HIS A 254 -87.68 -18.18 -55.26
CA HIS A 254 -89.06 -18.67 -55.22
C HIS A 254 -89.93 -18.18 -54.04
N LEU A 255 -89.37 -17.76 -52.91
CA LEU A 255 -90.10 -17.45 -51.67
C LEU A 255 -89.95 -16.01 -51.12
N SER A 256 -89.28 -15.07 -51.82
CA SER A 256 -88.96 -13.72 -51.29
C SER A 256 -90.15 -13.07 -50.56
N ALA A 257 -91.31 -13.05 -51.24
CA ALA A 257 -92.70 -13.17 -50.77
C ALA A 257 -93.04 -12.77 -49.31
N LEU A 258 -92.42 -13.45 -48.34
CA LEU A 258 -92.66 -13.28 -46.90
C LEU A 258 -92.07 -11.99 -46.30
N GLU A 259 -91.32 -11.19 -47.07
CA GLU A 259 -90.70 -9.89 -46.73
C GLU A 259 -91.59 -8.94 -45.88
N MET A 260 -92.90 -8.94 -46.10
CA MET A 260 -93.83 -7.89 -45.66
C MET A 260 -94.13 -7.80 -44.15
N LYS A 261 -93.50 -8.63 -43.29
CA LYS A 261 -93.64 -8.49 -41.82
C LYS A 261 -92.95 -7.24 -41.24
N LEU A 262 -91.79 -6.85 -41.80
CA LEU A 262 -90.88 -5.88 -41.17
C LEU A 262 -91.50 -4.48 -41.03
N ASP A 263 -92.31 -4.06 -42.01
CA ASP A 263 -92.83 -2.70 -42.14
C ASP A 263 -93.67 -2.23 -40.94
N ASN A 264 -94.34 -3.13 -40.19
CA ASN A 264 -95.47 -2.71 -39.35
C ASN A 264 -95.33 -2.83 -37.83
N LEU A 265 -94.39 -3.60 -37.26
CA LEU A 265 -94.14 -3.55 -35.79
C LEU A 265 -93.26 -2.37 -35.37
N THR A 266 -92.30 -1.97 -36.21
CA THR A 266 -91.41 -0.81 -36.01
C THR A 266 -92.21 0.47 -35.71
N LYS A 267 -93.43 0.57 -36.28
CA LYS A 267 -94.34 1.71 -36.11
C LYS A 267 -94.88 1.88 -34.67
N MET A 268 -94.61 0.97 -33.73
CA MET A 268 -95.17 1.01 -32.36
C MET A 268 -94.19 0.91 -31.18
N VAL A 269 -92.91 0.52 -31.36
CA VAL A 269 -91.92 0.59 -30.24
C VAL A 269 -91.59 2.05 -29.87
N ASN A 270 -91.75 2.99 -30.81
CA ASN A 270 -91.73 4.44 -30.54
C ASN A 270 -92.72 4.89 -29.44
N LYS A 271 -93.67 4.03 -29.02
CA LYS A 271 -94.65 4.30 -27.96
C LYS A 271 -94.16 3.99 -26.54
N LEU A 272 -92.96 3.39 -26.37
CA LEU A 272 -92.35 3.06 -25.08
C LEU A 272 -91.24 4.04 -24.62
N VAL A 273 -90.88 5.03 -25.44
CA VAL A 273 -89.59 5.77 -25.42
C VAL A 273 -89.37 6.73 -24.24
N PHE A 274 -89.16 6.20 -23.05
CA PHE A 274 -88.80 7.00 -21.88
C PHE A 274 -87.57 6.16 -20.82
N SER A 275 -85.99 5.78 -20.87
CA SER A 275 -84.55 4.66 -20.39
C SER A 275 -82.68 4.54 -19.77
N GLN A 276 -81.35 3.60 -19.86
CA GLN A 276 -79.78 2.95 -19.04
C GLN A 276 -77.83 2.64 -19.17
N GLU A 277 -76.67 1.65 -18.62
CA GLU A 277 -74.88 1.37 -18.06
C GLU A 277 -73.15 0.44 -18.33
N GLU A 278 -71.81 0.00 -17.53
CA GLU A 278 -69.98 -0.47 -17.64
C GLU A 278 -68.52 -1.57 -16.88
N GLU A 279 -66.93 -1.86 -17.00
CA GLU A 279 -65.48 -2.87 -16.34
C GLU A 279 -63.49 -3.03 -16.35
N LYS A 280 -62.27 -4.02 -15.90
CA LYS A 280 -60.41 -4.22 -15.61
C LYS A 280 -59.01 -5.58 -15.50
N ALA A 281 -57.49 -6.08 -15.19
CA ALA A 281 -55.66 -6.17 -14.76
C ALA A 281 -54.20 -7.50 -14.71
N SER A 282 -52.69 -8.01 -14.40
CA SER A 282 -50.87 -8.06 -13.92
C SER A 282 -49.34 -9.31 -13.85
N ALA A 283 -47.77 -9.41 -13.44
CA ALA A 283 -46.28 -10.55 -13.30
C ALA A 283 -44.35 -10.62 -12.87
N GLU A 284 -43.12 -11.65 -12.76
CA GLU A 284 -41.25 -11.88 -12.62
C GLU A 284 -39.77 -13.01 -11.95
N VAL A 285 -38.18 -13.26 -12.09
CA VAL A 285 -36.69 -14.19 -11.41
C VAL A 285 -34.80 -14.63 -11.71
N ALA A 286 -33.54 -15.42 -11.06
CA ALA A 286 -31.78 -16.02 -11.31
C ALA A 286 -30.13 -16.64 -10.42
N GLU A 287 -28.66 -17.27 -10.72
CA GLU A 287 -26.97 -17.70 -9.99
C GLU A 287 -25.36 -18.82 -10.24
N ALA A 288 -23.87 -19.06 -9.66
CA ALA A 288 -22.37 -20.18 -9.65
C ALA A 288 -20.43 -20.28 -9.33
N LYS A 289 -19.23 -21.35 -9.08
CA LYS A 289 -17.41 -21.61 -8.75
C LYS A 289 -15.91 -22.86 -8.35
N PRO A 290 -14.40 -23.57 -8.57
CA PRO A 290 -12.88 -24.43 -9.41
C PRO A 290 -11.78 -24.79 -10.96
N LYS A 291 -10.60 -25.71 -11.39
CA LYS A 291 -9.08 -25.86 -12.37
C LYS A 291 -8.42 -26.67 -13.94
N ARG A 292 -7.21 -27.01 -14.90
CA ARG A 292 -5.58 -26.93 -15.70
C ARG A 292 -4.71 -27.97 -17.00
N GLY A 293 -3.55 -28.21 -18.05
CA GLY A 293 -2.14 -27.95 -19.16
C GLY A 293 -0.99 -29.08 -20.15
N LYS A 294 0.16 -29.30 -21.21
CA LYS A 294 1.40 -28.99 -22.50
C LYS A 294 2.79 -29.94 -23.41
N LEU A 295 3.61 -29.91 -24.75
CA LEU A 295 5.09 -30.63 -25.53
C LEU A 295 5.99 -30.74 -27.20
N GLY A 296 7.40 -31.14 -27.77
CA GLY A 296 8.25 -31.66 -29.29
C GLY A 296 9.92 -31.59 -30.20
N PRO A 297 10.73 -32.40 -31.28
CA PRO A 297 12.29 -32.41 -32.20
C PRO A 297 13.19 -33.29 -33.63
N ARG A 298 14.45 -33.09 -34.57
CA ARG A 298 15.70 -33.98 -35.56
C ARG A 298 16.79 -33.76 -37.11
N ALA A 299 18.02 -34.46 -37.78
CA ALA A 299 19.09 -34.38 -39.24
C ALA A 299 20.48 -35.34 -40.09
N ILE A 300 21.38 -35.20 -41.37
CA ILE A 300 22.76 -35.79 -42.33
C ILE A 300 23.94 -34.78 -43.04
N SER A 301 24.78 -34.90 -44.20
CA SER A 301 25.90 -33.92 -44.76
C SER A 301 26.07 -33.39 -46.28
N PHE A 302 26.51 -32.10 -46.53
CA PHE A 302 27.40 -31.52 -47.63
C PHE A 302 27.75 -30.00 -47.41
N ARG A 303 28.59 -29.31 -48.24
CA ARG A 303 29.21 -27.96 -47.99
C ARG A 303 29.52 -27.11 -49.26
N HIS A 304 29.30 -25.77 -49.28
CA HIS A 304 30.16 -24.66 -49.84
C HIS A 304 29.43 -23.26 -49.75
N PRO A 305 30.03 -22.06 -50.02
CA PRO A 305 29.90 -20.90 -49.13
C PRO A 305 29.69 -19.54 -49.86
N SER A 306 30.11 -18.44 -49.20
CA SER A 306 30.31 -17.06 -49.69
C SER A 306 29.05 -16.25 -50.02
N THR A 307 28.96 -14.96 -49.72
CA THR A 307 29.90 -14.06 -49.00
C THR A 307 29.25 -13.46 -47.76
#